data_AF-A0A2Z4UCY2-F1
#
_entry.id   AF-A0A2Z4UCY2-F1
#
_cell.length_a   1.000
_cell.length_b   1.000
_cell.length_c   1.000
_cell.angle_alpha   90.00
_cell.angle_beta   90.00
_cell.angle_gamma   90.00
#
_symmetry.space_group_name_H-M   'P 1'
#
loop_
_entity.id
_entity.type
_entity.pdbx_description
1 polymer ?
#
loop_
_entity_poly.entity_id
_entity_poly.type
_entity_poly.pdbx_seq_one_letter_code
_entity_poly.pdbx_strand_id
1 'polypeptide(L)'
;MGVRISEAPEPLKILLIDTTHVEIYWNQELALNGGMTSAYHILYKGQELPLHERTDSEEWHVGTVYEPKKKRTTVSLEQPVGSEAVENMEIWIEKVANARGMTVNSDKRYSVTWEPYYTKFSKTDCGIVIKSNDKVSDRAHEMAVAIMDIMLEKQKAAAEKMIEFGAELAIYPLGEDAYDIPEHRVGCLYMHRYVEGYGGVIENPISSISEANVLRILEGEHATKYREELILAHEFAHGIHLIGVEHLEDRTLAEQFRILYQHAKNAGKWPNTYAISNYEEYFATLTTIWFNVMEEGKDGQWDGIRGPVNTREELMRYDREAYEFFKEFYPDKGFPIPWNETKNLYDIDGNVYGKEA
;
A
#
# COMPACT_ATOMS: atom_id res chain seq x y z
N MET A 1 1.80 37.99 -27.53
CA MET A 1 1.55 36.94 -26.52
C MET A 1 0.14 37.13 -26.03
N GLY A 2 -0.79 36.30 -26.47
CA GLY A 2 -2.19 36.39 -26.02
C GLY A 2 -2.27 36.07 -24.53
N VAL A 3 -2.88 36.97 -23.76
CA VAL A 3 -3.28 36.69 -22.38
C VAL A 3 -4.23 35.50 -22.47
N ARG A 4 -3.83 34.31 -21.98
CA ARG A 4 -4.79 33.23 -21.75
C ARG A 4 -5.80 33.78 -20.75
N ILE A 5 -7.00 34.08 -21.24
CA ILE A 5 -8.16 34.31 -20.39
C ILE A 5 -8.27 33.03 -19.56
N SER A 6 -8.12 33.10 -18.24
CA SER A 6 -8.35 31.90 -17.43
C SER A 6 -9.84 31.62 -17.47
N GLU A 7 -10.21 30.48 -17.98
CA GLU A 7 -11.58 30.03 -18.03
C GLU A 7 -11.95 29.33 -16.70
N ALA A 8 -13.25 29.17 -16.47
CA ALA A 8 -13.74 28.36 -15.36
C ALA A 8 -13.17 26.93 -15.43
N PRO A 9 -13.01 26.24 -14.29
CA PRO A 9 -12.62 24.83 -14.29
C PRO A 9 -13.64 23.99 -15.06
N GLU A 10 -13.15 23.04 -15.85
CA GLU A 10 -13.98 22.11 -16.62
C GLU A 10 -13.40 20.68 -16.52
N PRO A 11 -14.25 19.67 -16.26
CA PRO A 11 -13.85 18.27 -16.37
C PRO A 11 -13.40 17.94 -17.79
N LEU A 12 -12.20 17.38 -17.92
CA LEU A 12 -11.69 16.80 -19.17
C LEU A 12 -12.20 15.37 -19.35
N LYS A 13 -12.33 14.63 -18.25
CA LYS A 13 -12.66 13.20 -18.24
C LYS A 13 -13.29 12.82 -16.91
N ILE A 14 -14.31 11.97 -16.96
CA ILE A 14 -15.00 11.43 -15.78
C ILE A 14 -15.10 9.91 -15.91
N LEU A 15 -14.59 9.20 -14.91
CA LEU A 15 -14.40 7.76 -14.92
C LEU A 15 -15.01 7.10 -13.71
N LEU A 16 -15.73 6.00 -13.91
CA LEU A 16 -15.95 5.01 -12.86
C LEU A 16 -14.78 4.01 -12.95
N ILE A 17 -13.91 4.01 -11.93
CA ILE A 17 -12.62 3.28 -11.93
C ILE A 17 -12.65 1.97 -11.15
N ASP A 18 -13.68 1.79 -10.34
CA ASP A 18 -14.10 0.53 -9.74
C ASP A 18 -15.58 0.69 -9.36
N THR A 19 -16.14 -0.23 -8.57
CA THR A 19 -17.56 -0.19 -8.24
C THR A 19 -17.98 0.99 -7.35
N THR A 20 -17.05 1.69 -6.71
CA THR A 20 -17.35 2.72 -5.70
C THR A 20 -16.67 4.07 -5.95
N HIS A 21 -15.67 4.15 -6.84
CA HIS A 21 -14.90 5.37 -7.05
C HIS A 21 -15.14 5.99 -8.42
N VAL A 22 -15.51 7.28 -8.41
CA VAL A 22 -15.59 8.11 -9.60
C VAL A 22 -14.47 9.15 -9.61
N GLU A 23 -13.64 9.13 -10.64
CA GLU A 23 -12.56 10.09 -10.85
C GLU A 23 -12.93 11.18 -11.85
N ILE A 24 -12.62 12.42 -11.51
CA ILE A 24 -12.84 13.61 -12.34
C ILE A 24 -11.48 14.27 -12.58
N TYR A 25 -11.05 14.31 -13.84
CA TYR A 25 -9.80 14.96 -14.24
C TYR A 25 -10.10 16.37 -14.77
N TRP A 26 -9.38 17.36 -14.26
CA TRP A 26 -9.65 18.77 -14.52
C TRP A 26 -8.66 19.38 -15.50
N ASN A 27 -9.12 20.34 -16.30
CA ASN A 27 -8.27 21.07 -17.24
C ASN A 27 -7.24 21.99 -16.54
N GLN A 28 -7.45 22.29 -15.26
CA GLN A 28 -6.64 23.18 -14.45
C GLN A 28 -6.69 22.79 -12.98
N GLU A 29 -5.86 23.43 -12.16
CA GLU A 29 -5.93 23.26 -10.71
C GLU A 29 -7.17 23.98 -10.13
N LEU A 30 -7.83 23.30 -9.21
CA LEU A 30 -8.92 23.82 -8.40
C LEU A 30 -8.42 24.47 -7.12
N ALA A 31 -9.27 25.30 -6.52
CA ALA A 31 -9.16 25.68 -5.12
C ALA A 31 -9.52 24.48 -4.21
N LEU A 32 -9.30 24.62 -2.89
CA LEU A 32 -9.48 23.53 -1.92
C LEU A 32 -10.91 22.97 -1.87
N ASN A 33 -11.91 23.72 -2.33
CA ASN A 33 -13.28 23.24 -2.48
C ASN A 33 -13.43 22.11 -3.51
N GLY A 34 -12.40 21.82 -4.31
CA GLY A 34 -12.37 20.64 -5.17
C GLY A 34 -12.50 19.32 -4.39
N GLY A 35 -12.20 19.28 -3.09
CA GLY A 35 -12.36 18.11 -2.23
C GLY A 35 -13.69 18.05 -1.46
N MET A 36 -14.66 18.93 -1.71
CA MET A 36 -15.93 18.94 -0.98
C MET A 36 -16.93 17.97 -1.60
N THR A 37 -17.34 16.93 -0.88
CA THR A 37 -18.35 15.96 -1.35
C THR A 37 -19.64 16.64 -1.83
N SER A 38 -20.16 17.59 -1.05
CA SER A 38 -21.37 18.38 -1.38
C SER A 38 -21.30 19.21 -2.69
N ALA A 39 -20.15 19.25 -3.36
CA ALA A 39 -20.00 19.87 -4.67
C ALA A 39 -20.32 18.93 -5.84
N TYR A 40 -20.45 17.62 -5.57
CA TYR A 40 -20.59 16.56 -6.55
C TYR A 40 -21.92 15.85 -6.38
N HIS A 41 -22.61 15.64 -7.49
CA HIS A 41 -23.90 14.95 -7.52
C HIS A 41 -23.84 13.90 -8.62
N ILE A 42 -23.85 12.62 -8.22
CA ILE A 42 -23.80 11.48 -9.14
C ILE A 42 -25.22 10.96 -9.28
N LEU A 43 -25.78 11.00 -10.48
CA LEU A 43 -27.13 10.53 -10.77
C LEU A 43 -27.07 9.21 -11.54
N TYR A 44 -27.90 8.24 -11.18
CA TYR A 44 -28.17 7.04 -11.97
C TYR A 44 -29.66 6.99 -12.32
N LYS A 45 -29.97 6.98 -13.62
CA LYS A 45 -31.36 7.04 -14.13
C LYS A 45 -32.17 8.22 -13.54
N GLY A 46 -31.50 9.36 -13.35
CA GLY A 46 -32.08 10.58 -12.79
C GLY A 46 -32.25 10.59 -11.27
N GLN A 47 -31.88 9.52 -10.56
CA GLN A 47 -31.86 9.46 -9.10
C GLN A 47 -30.44 9.71 -8.58
N GLU A 48 -30.29 10.62 -7.63
CA GLU A 48 -29.01 10.88 -6.99
C GLU A 48 -28.56 9.69 -6.13
N LEU A 49 -27.32 9.25 -6.34
CA LEU A 49 -26.66 8.21 -5.58
C LEU A 49 -26.04 8.81 -4.32
N PRO A 50 -26.18 8.13 -3.16
CA PRO A 50 -25.54 8.60 -1.94
C PRO A 50 -24.01 8.52 -2.06
N LEU A 51 -23.36 9.59 -1.63
CA LEU A 51 -21.90 9.73 -1.62
C LEU A 51 -21.38 9.61 -0.19
N HIS A 52 -20.21 9.01 -0.04
CA HIS A 52 -19.58 8.87 1.25
C HIS A 52 -19.10 10.24 1.76
N GLU A 53 -19.75 10.75 2.80
CA GLU A 53 -19.31 11.95 3.51
C GLU A 53 -18.29 11.57 4.58
N ARG A 54 -17.04 11.98 4.36
CA ARG A 54 -15.95 11.63 5.28
C ARG A 54 -16.10 12.35 6.61
N THR A 55 -15.83 11.62 7.69
CA THR A 55 -15.66 12.13 9.05
C THR A 55 -14.19 12.08 9.46
N ASP A 56 -13.76 12.94 10.39
CA ASP A 56 -12.36 12.97 10.87
C ASP A 56 -11.94 11.69 11.62
N SER A 57 -12.90 10.84 12.00
CA SER A 57 -12.67 9.55 12.66
C SER A 57 -12.51 8.37 11.70
N GLU A 58 -12.82 8.55 10.41
CA GLU A 58 -12.72 7.46 9.44
C GLU A 58 -11.29 7.29 8.94
N GLU A 59 -10.91 6.02 8.86
CA GLU A 59 -9.64 5.60 8.28
C GLU A 59 -9.57 5.95 6.78
N TRP A 60 -8.35 6.26 6.35
CA TRP A 60 -7.73 6.59 5.06
C TRP A 60 -8.25 5.96 3.74
N HIS A 61 -9.43 5.34 3.71
CA HIS A 61 -9.90 4.50 2.60
C HIS A 61 -11.04 5.09 1.76
N VAL A 62 -11.92 5.92 2.34
CA VAL A 62 -13.15 6.37 1.66
C VAL A 62 -13.43 7.85 1.86
N GLY A 63 -14.02 8.47 0.83
CA GLY A 63 -14.43 9.86 0.83
C GLY A 63 -14.06 10.61 -0.44
N THR A 64 -14.46 11.88 -0.50
CA THR A 64 -14.09 12.79 -1.59
C THR A 64 -12.74 13.42 -1.34
N VAL A 65 -11.85 13.38 -2.34
CA VAL A 65 -10.51 13.94 -2.24
C VAL A 65 -10.08 14.61 -3.54
N TYR A 66 -9.38 15.73 -3.42
CA TYR A 66 -8.78 16.43 -4.55
C TYR A 66 -7.26 16.44 -4.44
N GLU A 67 -6.59 15.98 -5.50
CA GLU A 67 -5.13 15.94 -5.63
C GLU A 67 -4.66 17.04 -6.60
N PRO A 68 -4.16 18.19 -6.10
CA PRO A 68 -3.88 19.35 -6.94
C PRO A 68 -2.88 19.07 -8.06
N LYS A 69 -1.81 18.33 -7.75
CA LYS A 69 -0.75 18.00 -8.71
C LYS A 69 -1.24 17.13 -9.86
N LYS A 70 -2.18 16.22 -9.58
CA LYS A 70 -2.79 15.31 -10.56
C LYS A 70 -4.01 15.93 -11.25
N LYS A 71 -4.50 17.08 -10.74
CA LYS A 71 -5.76 17.71 -11.17
C LYS A 71 -6.90 16.69 -11.19
N ARG A 72 -6.96 15.86 -10.15
CA ARG A 72 -7.90 14.76 -10.02
C ARG A 72 -8.74 14.95 -8.77
N THR A 73 -10.06 14.85 -8.91
CA THR A 73 -10.95 14.58 -7.77
C THR A 73 -11.37 13.13 -7.81
N THR A 74 -11.31 12.42 -6.69
CA THR A 74 -11.98 11.14 -6.52
C THR A 74 -13.18 11.32 -5.60
N VAL A 75 -14.34 10.81 -6.00
CA VAL A 75 -15.59 10.80 -5.24
C VAL A 75 -15.95 9.35 -4.93
N SER A 76 -16.30 9.07 -3.67
CA SER A 76 -16.66 7.72 -3.22
C SER A 76 -18.19 7.58 -3.10
N LEU A 77 -18.75 6.53 -3.69
CA LEU A 77 -20.15 6.12 -3.55
C LEU A 77 -20.34 5.33 -2.25
N GLU A 78 -21.46 5.51 -1.56
CA GLU A 78 -21.77 4.67 -0.37
C GLU A 78 -22.11 3.22 -0.74
N GLN A 79 -22.55 2.98 -1.97
CA GLN A 79 -22.98 1.67 -2.45
C GLN A 79 -22.33 1.37 -3.81
N PRO A 80 -21.88 0.12 -4.03
CA PRO A 80 -21.25 -0.26 -5.28
C PRO A 80 -22.25 -0.20 -6.44
N VAL A 81 -21.78 0.24 -7.59
CA VAL A 81 -22.50 0.20 -8.87
C VAL A 81 -21.76 -0.69 -9.86
N GLY A 82 -22.52 -1.44 -10.66
CA GLY A 82 -21.96 -2.27 -11.73
C GLY A 82 -21.47 -1.43 -12.91
N SER A 83 -20.57 -1.98 -13.72
CA SER A 83 -20.03 -1.31 -14.90
C SER A 83 -21.10 -0.86 -15.89
N GLU A 84 -22.23 -1.57 -15.97
CA GLU A 84 -23.38 -1.24 -16.81
C GLU A 84 -24.12 0.02 -16.37
N ALA A 85 -23.90 0.48 -15.12
CA ALA A 85 -24.55 1.68 -14.61
C ALA A 85 -24.12 2.93 -15.40
N VAL A 86 -22.88 2.95 -15.92
CA VAL A 86 -22.31 4.13 -16.59
C VAL A 86 -23.13 4.63 -17.78
N GLU A 87 -23.87 3.75 -18.47
CA GLU A 87 -24.76 4.11 -19.59
C GLU A 87 -25.86 5.10 -19.20
N ASN A 88 -26.24 5.10 -17.92
CA ASN A 88 -27.31 5.95 -17.38
C ASN A 88 -26.81 6.80 -16.21
N MET A 89 -25.48 6.95 -16.07
CA MET A 89 -24.87 7.80 -15.05
C MET A 89 -24.53 9.17 -15.60
N GLU A 90 -24.91 10.19 -14.84
CA GLU A 90 -24.57 11.58 -15.12
C GLU A 90 -23.98 12.21 -13.87
N ILE A 91 -23.01 13.10 -14.06
CA ILE A 91 -22.49 13.95 -13.01
C ILE A 91 -22.96 15.39 -13.20
N TRP A 92 -23.40 15.96 -12.10
CA TRP A 92 -23.60 17.39 -11.92
C TRP A 92 -22.59 17.89 -10.88
N ILE A 93 -21.94 19.02 -11.18
CA ILE A 93 -20.94 19.63 -10.30
C ILE A 93 -21.33 21.09 -10.07
N GLU A 94 -21.31 21.53 -8.82
CA GLU A 94 -21.53 22.91 -8.42
C GLU A 94 -20.44 23.39 -7.46
N LYS A 95 -20.33 24.71 -7.28
CA LYS A 95 -19.49 25.37 -6.26
C LYS A 95 -17.97 25.14 -6.35
N VAL A 96 -17.48 24.18 -7.14
CA VAL A 96 -16.04 23.99 -7.42
C VAL A 96 -15.50 25.21 -8.15
N ALA A 97 -14.34 25.73 -7.72
CA ALA A 97 -13.73 26.93 -8.28
C ALA A 97 -12.24 26.75 -8.54
N ASN A 98 -11.66 27.57 -9.41
CA ASN A 98 -10.21 27.72 -9.50
C ASN A 98 -9.68 28.71 -8.46
N ALA A 99 -8.35 28.87 -8.37
CA ALA A 99 -7.70 29.79 -7.43
C ALA A 99 -8.11 31.28 -7.58
N ARG A 100 -8.78 31.65 -8.69
CA ARG A 100 -9.29 33.00 -8.95
C ARG A 100 -10.76 33.18 -8.57
N GLY A 101 -11.41 32.14 -8.05
CA GLY A 101 -12.83 32.16 -7.66
C GLY A 101 -13.81 32.00 -8.82
N MET A 102 -13.34 31.62 -10.02
CA MET A 102 -14.25 31.27 -11.13
C MET A 102 -14.78 29.87 -10.91
N THR A 103 -16.11 29.74 -10.85
CA THR A 103 -16.79 28.47 -10.57
C THR A 103 -17.10 27.69 -11.83
N VAL A 104 -17.19 26.36 -11.70
CA VAL A 104 -17.75 25.48 -12.73
C VAL A 104 -19.12 25.97 -13.23
N ASN A 105 -19.46 25.65 -14.48
CA ASN A 105 -20.82 25.86 -14.98
C ASN A 105 -21.76 24.77 -14.44
N SER A 106 -22.62 25.13 -13.48
CA SER A 106 -23.57 24.23 -12.82
C SER A 106 -24.73 23.74 -13.68
N ASP A 107 -24.93 24.33 -14.86
CA ASP A 107 -25.98 23.91 -15.80
C ASP A 107 -25.55 22.70 -16.65
N LYS A 108 -24.24 22.40 -16.68
CA LYS A 108 -23.72 21.25 -17.43
C LYS A 108 -23.98 19.94 -16.69
N ARG A 109 -24.15 18.88 -17.48
CA ARG A 109 -24.16 17.48 -17.06
C ARG A 109 -23.09 16.75 -17.85
N TYR A 110 -22.42 15.81 -17.20
CA TYR A 110 -21.29 15.08 -17.78
C TYR A 110 -21.57 13.58 -17.72
N SER A 111 -21.33 12.88 -18.82
CA SER A 111 -21.41 11.42 -18.86
C SER A 111 -20.22 10.79 -18.12
N VAL A 112 -20.46 9.65 -17.47
CA VAL A 112 -19.42 8.83 -16.85
C VAL A 112 -19.04 7.70 -17.80
N THR A 113 -17.77 7.31 -17.82
CA THR A 113 -17.29 6.16 -18.60
C THR A 113 -16.68 5.11 -17.67
N TRP A 114 -16.87 3.82 -17.98
CA TRP A 114 -16.25 2.72 -17.24
C TRP A 114 -14.82 2.51 -17.75
N GLU A 115 -13.85 2.81 -16.91
CA GLU A 115 -12.43 2.56 -17.17
C GLU A 115 -11.79 2.06 -15.87
N PRO A 116 -11.83 0.74 -15.61
CA PRO A 116 -11.39 0.20 -14.33
C PRO A 116 -9.90 0.45 -14.14
N TYR A 117 -9.50 0.82 -12.92
CA TYR A 117 -8.09 1.00 -12.58
C TYR A 117 -7.36 -0.34 -12.68
N TYR A 118 -7.92 -1.41 -12.11
CA TYR A 118 -7.35 -2.75 -12.18
C TYR A 118 -7.74 -3.46 -13.48
N THR A 119 -6.75 -3.77 -14.31
CA THR A 119 -6.92 -4.44 -15.62
C THR A 119 -6.01 -5.65 -15.79
N LYS A 120 -5.04 -5.84 -14.89
CA LYS A 120 -4.10 -6.96 -14.88
C LYS A 120 -4.17 -7.71 -13.56
N PHE A 121 -4.23 -9.03 -13.63
CA PHE A 121 -4.42 -9.90 -12.48
C PHE A 121 -3.52 -11.14 -12.58
N SER A 122 -2.92 -11.50 -11.45
CA SER A 122 -2.20 -12.76 -11.21
C SER A 122 -2.67 -13.37 -9.89
N LYS A 123 -2.24 -14.59 -9.59
CA LYS A 123 -2.68 -15.31 -8.39
C LYS A 123 -1.56 -16.17 -7.83
N THR A 124 -1.39 -16.18 -6.51
CA THR A 124 -0.49 -17.09 -5.80
C THR A 124 -1.03 -18.52 -5.81
N ASP A 125 -0.19 -19.51 -5.50
CA ASP A 125 -0.58 -20.91 -5.38
C ASP A 125 -1.65 -21.12 -4.29
N CYS A 126 -1.58 -20.33 -3.21
CA CYS A 126 -2.58 -20.35 -2.13
C CYS A 126 -3.85 -19.58 -2.47
N GLY A 127 -3.85 -18.80 -3.56
CA GLY A 127 -5.04 -18.18 -4.11
C GLY A 127 -5.23 -16.69 -3.79
N ILE A 128 -4.22 -16.02 -3.24
CA ILE A 128 -4.23 -14.56 -3.06
C ILE A 128 -4.10 -13.89 -4.43
N VAL A 129 -4.97 -12.92 -4.71
CA VAL A 129 -4.97 -12.17 -5.96
C VAL A 129 -3.94 -11.05 -5.89
N ILE A 130 -3.23 -10.86 -7.00
CA ILE A 130 -2.35 -9.71 -7.24
C ILE A 130 -2.95 -8.92 -8.39
N LYS A 131 -3.17 -7.61 -8.21
CA LYS A 131 -3.87 -6.75 -9.15
C LYS A 131 -3.10 -5.47 -9.45
N SER A 132 -3.24 -4.96 -10.67
CA SER A 132 -2.67 -3.67 -11.10
C SER A 132 -3.39 -3.12 -12.33
N ASN A 133 -3.04 -1.91 -12.75
CA ASN A 133 -3.30 -1.47 -14.12
C ASN A 133 -2.34 -2.13 -15.13
N ASP A 134 -2.53 -1.88 -16.42
CA ASP A 134 -1.80 -2.48 -17.53
C ASP A 134 -0.37 -1.94 -17.70
N LYS A 135 -0.06 -0.80 -17.07
CA LYS A 135 1.28 -0.18 -17.11
C LYS A 135 2.31 -0.92 -16.28
N VAL A 136 1.89 -1.63 -15.22
CA VAL A 136 2.79 -2.49 -14.43
C VAL A 136 3.26 -3.64 -15.30
N SER A 137 4.56 -3.94 -15.31
CA SER A 137 5.11 -5.02 -16.12
C SER A 137 4.65 -6.41 -15.66
N ASP A 138 4.57 -7.36 -16.60
CA ASP A 138 4.27 -8.77 -16.27
C ASP A 138 5.34 -9.35 -15.33
N ARG A 139 6.60 -8.92 -15.50
CA ARG A 139 7.71 -9.32 -14.63
C ARG A 139 7.48 -8.94 -13.17
N ALA A 140 6.86 -7.79 -12.89
CA ALA A 140 6.54 -7.39 -11.52
C ALA A 140 5.49 -8.32 -10.90
N HIS A 141 4.49 -8.74 -11.68
CA HIS A 141 3.52 -9.75 -11.24
C HIS A 141 4.17 -11.10 -10.97
N GLU A 142 4.99 -11.61 -11.90
CA GLU A 142 5.72 -12.87 -11.74
C GLU A 142 6.60 -12.86 -10.48
N MET A 143 7.29 -11.75 -10.25
CA MET A 143 8.16 -11.56 -9.08
C MET A 143 7.34 -11.53 -7.78
N ALA A 144 6.23 -10.79 -7.75
CA ALA A 144 5.36 -10.71 -6.59
C ALA A 144 4.74 -12.08 -6.25
N VAL A 145 4.26 -12.83 -7.25
CA VAL A 145 3.78 -14.22 -7.07
C VAL A 145 4.86 -15.08 -6.41
N ALA A 146 6.07 -15.10 -6.98
CA ALA A 146 7.16 -15.93 -6.46
C ALA A 146 7.55 -15.58 -5.01
N ILE A 147 7.59 -14.29 -4.66
CA ILE A 147 7.88 -13.82 -3.31
C ILE A 147 6.77 -14.25 -2.34
N MET A 148 5.51 -13.98 -2.69
CA MET A 148 4.36 -14.29 -1.83
C MET A 148 4.17 -15.79 -1.64
N ASP A 149 4.40 -16.61 -2.67
CA ASP A 149 4.32 -18.08 -2.54
C ASP A 149 5.35 -18.62 -1.54
N ILE A 150 6.56 -18.07 -1.52
CA ILE A 150 7.58 -18.42 -0.52
C ILE A 150 7.11 -18.02 0.89
N MET A 151 6.56 -16.80 1.05
CA MET A 151 6.04 -16.34 2.35
C MET A 151 4.87 -17.20 2.84
N LEU A 152 4.01 -17.68 1.94
CA LEU A 152 2.83 -18.46 2.28
C LEU A 152 3.05 -19.98 2.34
N GLU A 153 4.23 -20.49 1.98
CA GLU A 153 4.48 -21.93 1.80
C GLU A 153 4.06 -22.78 3.01
N LYS A 154 4.29 -22.26 4.22
CA LYS A 154 3.89 -22.89 5.49
C LYS A 154 2.62 -22.31 6.11
N GLN A 155 2.01 -21.29 5.49
CA GLN A 155 0.93 -20.48 6.03
C GLN A 155 -0.38 -20.61 5.25
N LYS A 156 -0.68 -21.81 4.75
CA LYS A 156 -1.88 -22.07 3.93
C LYS A 156 -3.19 -21.73 4.65
N ALA A 157 -3.32 -22.10 5.94
CA ALA A 157 -4.51 -21.78 6.71
C ALA A 157 -4.67 -20.27 6.95
N ALA A 158 -3.56 -19.55 7.16
CA ALA A 158 -3.60 -18.09 7.26
C ALA A 158 -3.98 -17.45 5.91
N ALA A 159 -3.49 -17.99 4.79
CA ALA A 159 -3.87 -17.56 3.45
C ALA A 159 -5.37 -17.78 3.18
N GLU A 160 -5.96 -18.87 3.65
CA GLU A 160 -7.41 -19.10 3.55
C GLU A 160 -8.19 -18.00 4.28
N LYS A 161 -7.77 -17.61 5.49
CA LYS A 161 -8.37 -16.48 6.21
C LYS A 161 -8.17 -15.15 5.48
N MET A 162 -6.98 -14.90 4.96
CA MET A 162 -6.73 -13.73 4.11
C MET A 162 -7.72 -13.66 2.94
N ILE A 163 -7.99 -14.78 2.24
CA ILE A 163 -8.97 -14.84 1.16
C ILE A 163 -10.40 -14.60 1.66
N GLU A 164 -10.78 -15.19 2.79
CA GLU A 164 -12.11 -14.98 3.40
C GLU A 164 -12.39 -13.50 3.70
N PHE A 165 -11.36 -12.76 4.14
CA PHE A 165 -11.43 -11.32 4.41
C PHE A 165 -11.15 -10.44 3.19
N GLY A 166 -10.95 -11.01 2.00
CA GLY A 166 -10.75 -10.26 0.75
C GLY A 166 -9.36 -9.63 0.62
N ALA A 167 -8.34 -10.21 1.25
CA ALA A 167 -6.98 -9.73 1.15
C ALA A 167 -6.33 -10.04 -0.19
N GLU A 168 -5.73 -9.00 -0.76
CA GLU A 168 -5.09 -9.00 -2.07
C GLU A 168 -3.84 -8.11 -2.03
N LEU A 169 -2.99 -8.21 -3.06
CA LEU A 169 -1.89 -7.29 -3.28
C LEU A 169 -2.18 -6.38 -4.48
N ALA A 170 -2.10 -5.07 -4.30
CA ALA A 170 -2.13 -4.10 -5.38
C ALA A 170 -0.72 -3.60 -5.74
N ILE A 171 -0.33 -3.68 -7.01
CA ILE A 171 0.93 -3.13 -7.51
C ILE A 171 0.63 -1.86 -8.29
N TYR A 172 1.30 -0.75 -7.97
CA TYR A 172 1.23 0.48 -8.76
C TYR A 172 2.49 0.66 -9.64
N PRO A 173 2.33 1.22 -10.86
CA PRO A 173 3.41 1.32 -11.84
C PRO A 173 4.41 2.42 -11.51
N LEU A 174 5.51 2.42 -12.26
CA LEU A 174 6.51 3.49 -12.21
C LEU A 174 5.87 4.87 -12.51
N GLY A 175 6.21 5.87 -11.69
CA GLY A 175 5.71 7.24 -11.84
C GLY A 175 4.37 7.52 -11.16
N GLU A 176 3.72 6.49 -10.60
CA GLU A 176 2.58 6.62 -9.69
C GLU A 176 3.03 6.50 -8.22
N ASP A 177 2.14 6.81 -7.28
CA ASP A 177 2.38 6.68 -5.84
C ASP A 177 1.35 5.76 -5.16
N ALA A 178 1.58 5.42 -3.90
CA ALA A 178 0.70 4.52 -3.15
C ALA A 178 -0.75 5.01 -3.08
N TYR A 179 -1.00 6.32 -3.23
CA TYR A 179 -2.36 6.87 -3.24
C TYR A 179 -3.03 6.82 -4.61
N ASP A 180 -2.34 6.32 -5.65
CA ASP A 180 -2.95 5.93 -6.93
C ASP A 180 -3.63 4.56 -6.90
N ILE A 181 -3.41 3.78 -5.84
CA ILE A 181 -4.25 2.64 -5.49
C ILE A 181 -5.63 3.14 -5.02
N PRO A 182 -6.75 2.71 -5.65
CA PRO A 182 -8.10 3.18 -5.30
C PRO A 182 -8.40 3.09 -3.79
N GLU A 183 -8.04 1.98 -3.16
CA GLU A 183 -8.29 1.70 -1.74
C GLU A 183 -7.45 2.56 -0.76
N HIS A 184 -6.46 3.30 -1.28
CA HIS A 184 -5.58 4.19 -0.50
C HIS A 184 -5.77 5.67 -0.87
N ARG A 185 -6.69 5.99 -1.77
CA ARG A 185 -6.81 7.32 -2.42
C ARG A 185 -6.91 8.47 -1.41
N VAL A 186 -7.63 8.28 -0.31
CA VAL A 186 -7.85 9.34 0.71
C VAL A 186 -6.60 9.58 1.59
N GLY A 187 -5.65 8.64 1.61
CA GLY A 187 -4.38 8.78 2.32
C GLY A 187 -3.56 10.02 1.91
N CYS A 188 -3.74 10.53 0.68
CA CYS A 188 -3.03 11.71 0.19
C CYS A 188 -3.33 13.01 0.96
N LEU A 189 -4.43 13.06 1.74
CA LEU A 189 -4.76 14.21 2.60
C LEU A 189 -3.90 14.29 3.87
N TYR A 190 -3.37 13.15 4.32
CA TYR A 190 -2.71 13.03 5.63
C TYR A 190 -1.21 12.80 5.50
N MET A 191 -0.83 12.03 4.48
CA MET A 191 0.52 11.53 4.38
C MET A 191 1.34 12.42 3.47
N HIS A 192 2.21 13.21 4.10
CA HIS A 192 3.18 14.05 3.40
C HIS A 192 4.53 13.36 3.20
N ARG A 193 4.66 12.11 3.65
CA ARG A 193 5.88 11.31 3.52
C ARG A 193 5.73 10.33 2.37
N TYR A 194 6.84 10.12 1.69
CA TYR A 194 6.93 9.10 0.65
C TYR A 194 6.96 7.72 1.29
N VAL A 195 6.10 6.83 0.80
CA VAL A 195 6.03 5.41 1.13
C VAL A 195 6.01 4.62 -0.18
N GLU A 196 6.45 3.36 -0.14
CA GLU A 196 6.42 2.48 -1.32
C GLU A 196 5.34 1.40 -1.26
N GLY A 197 4.65 1.28 -0.13
CA GLY A 197 3.61 0.30 0.08
C GLY A 197 2.87 0.52 1.39
N TYR A 198 1.85 -0.30 1.60
CA TYR A 198 1.05 -0.34 2.81
C TYR A 198 0.58 -1.76 3.08
N GLY A 199 0.60 -2.17 4.35
CA GLY A 199 0.10 -3.45 4.82
C GLY A 199 -1.42 -3.50 4.85
N GLY A 200 -1.97 -4.65 4.49
CA GLY A 200 -3.41 -4.91 4.62
C GLY A 200 -3.83 -5.15 6.08
N VAL A 201 -5.00 -4.62 6.43
CA VAL A 201 -5.70 -4.83 7.71
C VAL A 201 -7.15 -5.28 7.44
N ILE A 202 -7.95 -5.63 8.45
CA ILE A 202 -9.33 -6.11 8.21
C ILE A 202 -10.20 -5.03 7.58
N GLU A 203 -10.01 -3.78 8.00
CA GLU A 203 -10.76 -2.61 7.54
C GLU A 203 -10.41 -2.22 6.10
N ASN A 204 -9.16 -2.49 5.69
CA ASN A 204 -8.72 -2.41 4.31
C ASN A 204 -7.73 -3.55 4.01
N PRO A 205 -8.23 -4.66 3.43
CA PRO A 205 -7.46 -5.88 3.29
C PRO A 205 -6.45 -5.83 2.12
N ILE A 206 -6.34 -4.68 1.44
CA ILE A 206 -5.46 -4.51 0.29
C ILE A 206 -4.08 -4.04 0.75
N SER A 207 -3.11 -4.96 0.67
CA SER A 207 -1.70 -4.57 0.74
C SER A 207 -1.29 -3.91 -0.57
N SER A 208 -0.39 -2.93 -0.56
CA SER A 208 0.11 -2.30 -1.78
C SER A 208 1.63 -2.22 -1.85
N ILE A 209 2.16 -2.15 -3.07
CA ILE A 209 3.58 -2.02 -3.32
C ILE A 209 3.90 -1.32 -4.65
N SER A 210 5.00 -0.59 -4.69
CA SER A 210 5.58 -0.06 -5.93
C SER A 210 6.20 -1.17 -6.78
N GLU A 211 5.94 -1.13 -8.08
CA GLU A 211 6.70 -1.92 -9.07
C GLU A 211 8.21 -1.72 -8.94
N ALA A 212 8.67 -0.49 -8.65
CA ALA A 212 10.08 -0.19 -8.48
C ALA A 212 10.74 -0.98 -7.34
N ASN A 213 10.00 -1.18 -6.24
CA ASN A 213 10.46 -2.00 -5.12
C ASN A 213 10.49 -3.48 -5.49
N VAL A 214 9.38 -4.00 -6.04
CA VAL A 214 9.29 -5.42 -6.42
C VAL A 214 10.44 -5.84 -7.33
N LEU A 215 10.78 -5.00 -8.32
CA LEU A 215 11.86 -5.25 -9.28
C LEU A 215 13.25 -4.76 -8.82
N ARG A 216 13.36 -4.15 -7.63
CA ARG A 216 14.59 -3.56 -7.08
C ARG A 216 15.28 -2.62 -8.08
N ILE A 217 14.56 -1.64 -8.61
CA ILE A 217 15.11 -0.66 -9.54
C ILE A 217 16.00 0.33 -8.77
N LEU A 218 17.32 0.27 -8.97
CA LEU A 218 18.29 1.07 -8.18
C LEU A 218 18.81 2.34 -8.88
N GLU A 219 18.42 2.56 -10.14
CA GLU A 219 18.91 3.64 -11.00
C GLU A 219 17.77 4.32 -11.76
N GLY A 220 17.97 5.59 -12.12
CA GLY A 220 16.99 6.39 -12.87
C GLY A 220 15.97 7.11 -12.00
N GLU A 221 15.02 7.77 -12.66
CA GLU A 221 14.02 8.65 -12.01
C GLU A 221 13.00 7.88 -11.16
N HIS A 222 12.82 6.59 -11.43
CA HIS A 222 11.88 5.70 -10.72
C HIS A 222 12.59 4.69 -9.82
N ALA A 223 13.83 4.98 -9.40
CA ALA A 223 14.55 4.11 -8.47
C ALA A 223 13.82 4.01 -7.12
N THR A 224 13.74 2.80 -6.56
CA THR A 224 13.28 2.60 -5.18
C THR A 224 14.21 3.31 -4.20
N LYS A 225 13.63 3.87 -3.13
CA LYS A 225 14.40 4.42 -2.00
C LYS A 225 14.90 3.33 -1.07
N TYR A 226 14.41 2.11 -1.19
CA TYR A 226 14.74 0.96 -0.36
C TYR A 226 15.65 0.01 -1.13
N ARG A 227 16.96 0.26 -1.04
CA ARG A 227 17.96 -0.41 -1.90
C ARG A 227 18.20 -1.86 -1.51
N GLU A 228 18.17 -2.12 -0.21
CA GLU A 228 18.44 -3.42 0.41
C GLU A 228 17.22 -3.95 1.17
N GLU A 229 16.08 -3.27 1.08
CA GLU A 229 14.87 -3.62 1.81
C GLU A 229 13.70 -3.88 0.85
N LEU A 230 13.16 -5.11 0.91
CA LEU A 230 12.00 -5.50 0.12
C LEU A 230 10.74 -5.16 0.90
N ILE A 231 10.16 -4.00 0.58
CA ILE A 231 8.96 -3.48 1.22
C ILE A 231 7.77 -4.42 0.97
N LEU A 232 7.71 -5.13 -0.17
CA LEU A 232 6.68 -6.17 -0.39
C LEU A 232 6.64 -7.20 0.76
N ALA A 233 7.81 -7.66 1.22
CA ALA A 233 7.88 -8.67 2.27
C ALA A 233 7.41 -8.11 3.62
N HIS A 234 7.63 -6.82 3.87
CA HIS A 234 7.14 -6.12 5.06
C HIS A 234 5.62 -5.94 5.00
N GLU A 235 5.11 -5.30 3.95
CA GLU A 235 3.69 -4.95 3.83
C GLU A 235 2.80 -6.19 3.73
N PHE A 236 3.25 -7.21 3.00
CA PHE A 236 2.50 -8.46 2.91
C PHE A 236 2.53 -9.26 4.22
N ALA A 237 3.59 -9.10 5.03
CA ALA A 237 3.64 -9.70 6.37
C ALA A 237 2.56 -9.13 7.31
N HIS A 238 2.20 -7.85 7.19
CA HIS A 238 1.03 -7.31 7.89
C HIS A 238 -0.25 -8.05 7.51
N GLY A 239 -0.49 -8.30 6.22
CA GLY A 239 -1.64 -9.07 5.77
C GLY A 239 -1.65 -10.51 6.32
N ILE A 240 -0.50 -11.21 6.26
CA ILE A 240 -0.36 -12.54 6.85
C ILE A 240 -0.66 -12.51 8.35
N HIS A 241 -0.14 -11.53 9.07
CA HIS A 241 -0.25 -11.43 10.52
C HIS A 241 -1.64 -10.99 10.97
N LEU A 242 -2.06 -9.79 10.57
CA LEU A 242 -3.25 -9.10 11.07
C LEU A 242 -4.54 -9.67 10.50
N ILE A 243 -4.52 -10.17 9.27
CA ILE A 243 -5.70 -10.76 8.63
C ILE A 243 -5.65 -12.28 8.75
N GLY A 244 -4.53 -12.91 8.38
CA GLY A 244 -4.41 -14.37 8.39
C GLY A 244 -4.31 -14.98 9.79
N VAL A 245 -3.15 -14.84 10.42
CA VAL A 245 -2.80 -15.48 11.70
C VAL A 245 -3.73 -15.04 12.83
N GLU A 246 -4.04 -13.75 12.90
CA GLU A 246 -4.95 -13.20 13.91
C GLU A 246 -6.42 -13.56 13.68
N HIS A 247 -6.77 -14.34 12.66
CA HIS A 247 -8.14 -14.84 12.45
C HIS A 247 -8.23 -16.36 12.26
N LEU A 248 -7.14 -17.09 12.51
CA LEU A 248 -7.18 -18.54 12.65
C LEU A 248 -8.10 -18.95 13.81
N GLU A 249 -8.77 -20.09 13.64
CA GLU A 249 -9.60 -20.70 14.70
C GLU A 249 -8.73 -21.15 15.89
N ASP A 250 -7.58 -21.76 15.61
CA ASP A 250 -6.56 -22.06 16.63
C ASP A 250 -5.71 -20.82 16.89
N ARG A 251 -5.89 -20.23 18.09
CA ARG A 251 -5.22 -18.99 18.51
C ARG A 251 -3.78 -19.19 18.96
N THR A 252 -3.31 -20.43 19.07
CA THR A 252 -2.00 -20.76 19.63
C THR A 252 -0.87 -19.98 18.96
N LEU A 253 -0.87 -19.89 17.63
CA LEU A 253 0.18 -19.19 16.88
C LEU A 253 0.21 -17.69 17.18
N ALA A 254 -0.97 -17.05 17.18
CA ALA A 254 -1.11 -15.64 17.50
C ALA A 254 -0.74 -15.33 18.95
N GLU A 255 -1.11 -16.19 19.90
CA GLU A 255 -0.76 -16.05 21.31
C GLU A 255 0.76 -16.22 21.56
N GLN A 256 1.38 -17.20 20.90
CA GLN A 256 2.83 -17.39 20.94
C GLN A 256 3.57 -16.14 20.45
N PHE A 257 3.13 -15.54 19.35
CA PHE A 257 3.76 -14.34 18.81
C PHE A 257 3.57 -13.12 19.73
N ARG A 258 2.40 -12.95 20.35
CA ARG A 258 2.17 -11.90 21.38
C ARG A 258 3.13 -12.03 22.55
N ILE A 259 3.32 -13.25 23.06
CA ILE A 259 4.24 -13.53 24.16
C ILE A 259 5.68 -13.22 23.74
N LEU A 260 6.07 -13.62 22.53
CA LEU A 260 7.40 -13.35 21.97
C LEU A 260 7.69 -11.84 21.90
N TYR A 261 6.78 -11.05 21.32
CA TYR A 261 6.94 -9.60 21.25
C TYR A 261 7.07 -8.97 22.64
N GLN A 262 6.21 -9.36 23.59
CA GLN A 262 6.27 -8.83 24.95
C GLN A 262 7.58 -9.21 25.65
N HIS A 263 8.11 -10.41 25.40
CA HIS A 263 9.40 -10.83 25.92
C HIS A 263 10.55 -10.00 25.34
N ALA A 264 10.61 -9.80 24.02
CA ALA A 264 11.62 -8.97 23.38
C ALA A 264 11.60 -7.53 23.93
N LYS A 265 10.41 -6.96 24.12
CA LYS A 265 10.21 -5.63 24.71
C LYS A 265 10.70 -5.56 26.16
N ASN A 266 10.36 -6.55 26.98
CA ASN A 266 10.79 -6.62 28.38
C ASN A 266 12.31 -6.83 28.53
N ALA A 267 12.91 -7.56 27.58
CA ALA A 267 14.34 -7.79 27.51
C ALA A 267 15.12 -6.59 26.93
N GLY A 268 14.44 -5.53 26.49
CA GLY A 268 15.06 -4.34 25.90
C GLY A 268 15.74 -4.59 24.55
N LYS A 269 15.29 -5.62 23.81
CA LYS A 269 15.79 -5.90 22.46
C LYS A 269 15.31 -4.84 21.46
N TRP A 270 16.00 -4.76 20.34
CA TRP A 270 15.68 -3.87 19.21
C TRP A 270 15.58 -2.38 19.61
N PRO A 271 16.49 -1.87 20.45
CA PRO A 271 16.33 -0.55 21.06
C PRO A 271 16.29 0.54 20.00
N ASN A 272 15.35 1.49 20.12
CA ASN A 272 15.24 2.64 19.22
C ASN A 272 15.17 2.22 17.74
N THR A 273 14.34 1.24 17.42
CA THR A 273 14.08 0.81 16.03
C THR A 273 12.59 0.83 15.71
N TYR A 274 12.30 0.78 14.42
CA TYR A 274 10.95 0.58 13.93
C TYR A 274 10.38 -0.78 14.34
N ALA A 275 11.22 -1.83 14.36
CA ALA A 275 10.83 -3.19 14.73
C ALA A 275 10.14 -3.26 16.10
N ILE A 276 10.61 -2.53 17.12
CA ILE A 276 10.01 -2.60 18.47
C ILE A 276 8.94 -1.54 18.73
N SER A 277 8.60 -0.73 17.72
CA SER A 277 7.68 0.39 17.89
C SER A 277 6.27 -0.08 18.28
N ASN A 278 5.81 -1.17 17.68
CA ASN A 278 4.59 -1.87 18.06
C ASN A 278 4.66 -3.36 17.68
N TYR A 279 3.59 -4.09 18.00
CA TYR A 279 3.48 -5.55 17.80
C TYR A 279 3.46 -5.96 16.32
N GLU A 280 2.87 -5.12 15.46
CA GLU A 280 2.65 -5.37 14.04
C GLU A 280 3.96 -5.15 13.27
N GLU A 281 4.64 -4.05 13.58
CA GLU A 281 5.96 -3.72 13.02
C GLU A 281 7.04 -4.70 13.43
N TYR A 282 6.91 -5.27 14.62
CA TYR A 282 7.79 -6.33 15.07
C TYR A 282 7.68 -7.57 14.17
N PHE A 283 6.46 -7.95 13.79
CA PHE A 283 6.27 -9.09 12.87
C PHE A 283 6.80 -8.77 11.47
N ALA A 284 6.41 -7.62 10.93
CA ALA A 284 6.73 -7.23 9.56
C ALA A 284 8.24 -7.01 9.36
N THR A 285 8.89 -6.31 10.30
CA THR A 285 10.34 -6.07 10.23
C THR A 285 11.14 -7.36 10.44
N LEU A 286 10.75 -8.23 11.38
CA LEU A 286 11.49 -9.49 11.54
C LEU A 286 11.24 -10.46 10.39
N THR A 287 10.12 -10.33 9.65
CA THR A 287 9.90 -11.06 8.40
C THR A 287 10.92 -10.65 7.33
N THR A 288 11.21 -9.36 7.16
CA THR A 288 12.23 -8.92 6.18
C THR A 288 13.63 -9.42 6.58
N ILE A 289 13.96 -9.40 7.87
CA ILE A 289 15.21 -9.98 8.41
C ILE A 289 15.27 -11.48 8.17
N TRP A 290 14.18 -12.21 8.42
CA TRP A 290 14.11 -13.66 8.19
C TRP A 290 14.44 -14.01 6.74
N PHE A 291 13.96 -13.24 5.77
CA PHE A 291 14.25 -13.47 4.35
C PHE A 291 15.53 -12.78 3.85
N ASN A 292 16.31 -12.17 4.75
CA ASN A 292 17.53 -11.41 4.46
C ASN A 292 17.30 -10.28 3.44
N VAL A 293 16.17 -9.58 3.55
CA VAL A 293 15.81 -8.42 2.71
C VAL A 293 15.50 -7.21 3.57
N MET A 294 16.28 -7.02 4.62
CA MET A 294 16.26 -5.85 5.49
C MET A 294 17.52 -5.03 5.27
N GLU A 295 17.40 -3.71 5.21
CA GLU A 295 18.55 -2.81 5.16
C GLU A 295 19.16 -2.64 6.56
N GLU A 296 20.48 -2.56 6.67
CA GLU A 296 21.14 -2.23 7.94
C GLU A 296 20.98 -0.75 8.31
N GLY A 297 21.17 -0.45 9.59
CA GLY A 297 21.45 0.91 10.03
C GLY A 297 22.68 1.51 9.33
N LYS A 298 22.69 2.82 9.12
CA LYS A 298 23.68 3.51 8.26
C LYS A 298 25.14 3.28 8.67
N ASP A 299 25.41 3.13 9.96
CA ASP A 299 26.73 3.04 10.57
C ASP A 299 26.84 1.87 11.58
N GLY A 300 25.98 0.85 11.43
CA GLY A 300 25.91 -0.30 12.34
C GLY A 300 25.25 0.02 13.68
N GLN A 301 24.77 1.26 13.90
CA GLN A 301 24.07 1.66 15.10
C GLN A 301 22.55 1.54 14.96
N TRP A 302 21.87 1.56 16.11
CA TRP A 302 20.43 1.67 16.21
C TRP A 302 19.97 3.12 15.90
N ASP A 303 19.48 3.36 14.68
CA ASP A 303 19.37 4.72 14.11
C ASP A 303 17.98 5.38 14.23
N GLY A 304 17.06 4.77 14.99
CA GLY A 304 15.67 5.20 15.10
C GLY A 304 14.73 4.47 14.13
N ILE A 305 15.28 3.80 13.11
CA ILE A 305 14.53 3.02 12.13
C ILE A 305 15.06 1.59 12.11
N ARG A 306 16.38 1.43 11.92
CA ARG A 306 17.05 0.15 11.70
C ARG A 306 18.19 -0.04 12.71
N GLY A 307 18.79 -1.22 12.67
CA GLY A 307 19.95 -1.59 13.47
C GLY A 307 20.94 -2.43 12.67
N PRO A 308 21.97 -3.00 13.33
CA PRO A 308 22.95 -3.84 12.66
C PRO A 308 22.44 -5.24 12.31
N VAL A 309 21.33 -5.69 12.90
CA VAL A 309 20.78 -7.04 12.66
C VAL A 309 19.87 -7.00 11.44
N ASN A 310 20.32 -7.55 10.30
CA ASN A 310 19.53 -7.56 9.07
C ASN A 310 19.43 -8.93 8.37
N THR A 311 20.14 -9.94 8.87
CA THR A 311 20.06 -11.31 8.36
C THR A 311 19.40 -12.30 9.35
N ARG A 312 18.87 -13.40 8.80
CA ARG A 312 18.39 -14.58 9.53
C ARG A 312 19.47 -15.15 10.47
N GLU A 313 20.73 -15.13 10.03
CA GLU A 313 21.84 -15.62 10.84
C GLU A 313 22.13 -14.70 12.03
N GLU A 314 22.03 -13.39 11.86
CA GLU A 314 22.18 -12.44 12.97
C GLU A 314 20.98 -12.47 13.91
N LEU A 315 19.76 -12.62 13.37
CA LEU A 315 18.55 -12.83 14.16
C LEU A 315 18.73 -14.04 15.09
N MET A 316 19.33 -15.12 14.59
CA MET A 316 19.64 -16.31 15.39
C MET A 316 20.52 -16.01 16.61
N ARG A 317 21.50 -15.12 16.45
CA ARG A 317 22.48 -14.77 17.49
C ARG A 317 21.95 -13.71 18.45
N TYR A 318 21.21 -12.73 17.92
CA TYR A 318 20.70 -11.58 18.67
C TYR A 318 19.37 -11.87 19.37
N ASP A 319 18.39 -12.43 18.64
CA ASP A 319 17.05 -12.74 19.13
C ASP A 319 16.66 -14.19 18.83
N ARG A 320 17.29 -15.11 19.57
CA ARG A 320 17.16 -16.56 19.38
C ARG A 320 15.71 -17.06 19.43
N GLU A 321 14.86 -16.50 20.28
CA GLU A 321 13.46 -16.92 20.40
C GLU A 321 12.66 -16.48 19.19
N ALA A 322 12.90 -15.26 18.69
CA ALA A 322 12.29 -14.82 17.45
C ALA A 322 12.75 -15.65 16.26
N TYR A 323 14.05 -15.98 16.21
CA TYR A 323 14.58 -16.91 15.20
C TYR A 323 13.85 -18.26 15.21
N GLU A 324 13.69 -18.91 16.38
CA GLU A 324 13.01 -20.21 16.42
C GLU A 324 11.52 -20.09 16.05
N PHE A 325 10.84 -19.00 16.41
CA PHE A 325 9.49 -18.73 15.93
C PHE A 325 9.43 -18.64 14.40
N PHE A 326 10.26 -17.79 13.78
CA PHE A 326 10.23 -17.59 12.34
C PHE A 326 10.73 -18.80 11.54
N LYS A 327 11.59 -19.63 12.12
CA LYS A 327 12.00 -20.93 11.56
C LYS A 327 10.85 -21.93 11.47
N GLU A 328 9.96 -21.94 12.46
CA GLU A 328 8.73 -22.73 12.40
C GLU A 328 7.66 -22.05 11.54
N PHE A 329 7.66 -20.71 11.46
CA PHE A 329 6.68 -19.96 10.69
C PHE A 329 6.93 -19.97 9.17
N TYR A 330 8.15 -19.74 8.71
CA TYR A 330 8.50 -19.60 7.29
C TYR A 330 9.40 -20.74 6.80
N PRO A 331 9.50 -20.96 5.48
CA PRO A 331 10.52 -21.85 4.94
C PRO A 331 11.93 -21.25 5.12
N ASP A 332 12.92 -22.13 5.27
CA ASP A 332 14.36 -21.78 5.27
C ASP A 332 14.85 -21.58 3.82
N LYS A 333 14.30 -20.57 3.13
CA LYS A 333 14.59 -20.21 1.74
C LYS A 333 14.78 -18.70 1.60
N GLY A 334 15.52 -18.28 0.56
CA GLY A 334 15.63 -16.87 0.16
C GLY A 334 14.70 -16.55 -1.00
N PHE A 335 14.53 -15.27 -1.30
CA PHE A 335 13.76 -14.81 -2.45
C PHE A 335 14.54 -14.91 -3.78
N PRO A 336 13.85 -14.92 -4.93
CA PRO A 336 14.51 -14.93 -6.24
C PRO A 336 15.30 -13.63 -6.54
N ILE A 337 16.16 -13.67 -7.56
CA ILE A 337 16.86 -12.48 -8.09
C ILE A 337 15.83 -11.39 -8.43
N PRO A 338 16.02 -10.12 -7.99
CA PRO A 338 17.26 -9.55 -7.44
C PRO A 338 17.34 -9.52 -5.90
N TRP A 339 16.47 -10.24 -5.20
CA TRP A 339 16.35 -10.28 -3.74
C TRP A 339 16.99 -11.51 -3.09
N ASN A 340 17.85 -12.22 -3.84
CA ASN A 340 18.56 -13.41 -3.38
C ASN A 340 19.87 -13.10 -2.64
N GLU A 341 20.29 -11.84 -2.61
CA GLU A 341 21.52 -11.37 -1.99
C GLU A 341 21.24 -10.23 -1.02
N THR A 342 22.00 -10.21 0.07
CA THR A 342 21.86 -9.25 1.16
C THR A 342 23.18 -8.55 1.35
N LYS A 343 23.15 -7.23 1.35
CA LYS A 343 24.27 -6.44 1.82
C LYS A 343 24.29 -6.50 3.34
N ASN A 344 25.37 -7.06 3.88
CA ASN A 344 25.60 -7.20 5.31
C ASN A 344 27.01 -6.71 5.65
N LEU A 345 27.11 -5.58 6.35
CA LEU A 345 28.35 -4.85 6.63
C LEU A 345 28.76 -4.90 8.10
N TYR A 346 27.82 -5.10 9.03
CA TYR A 346 28.06 -4.98 10.45
C TYR A 346 27.64 -6.25 11.21
N ASP A 347 28.43 -6.66 12.20
CA ASP A 347 28.01 -7.70 13.13
C ASP A 347 26.90 -7.22 14.07
N ILE A 348 26.33 -8.13 14.88
CA ILE A 348 25.22 -7.81 15.80
C ILE A 348 25.54 -6.73 16.84
N ASP A 349 26.81 -6.42 17.06
CA ASP A 349 27.30 -5.39 17.98
C ASP A 349 27.60 -4.06 17.26
N GLY A 350 27.41 -4.01 15.93
CA GLY A 350 27.61 -2.84 15.08
C GLY A 350 29.03 -2.69 14.54
N ASN A 351 29.89 -3.70 14.67
CA ASN A 351 31.27 -3.63 14.15
C ASN A 351 31.33 -4.07 12.69
N VAL A 352 32.14 -3.38 11.89
CA VAL A 352 32.31 -3.72 10.47
C VAL A 352 32.91 -5.12 10.31
N TYR A 353 32.24 -6.01 9.56
CA TYR A 353 32.81 -7.32 9.20
C TYR A 353 34.15 -7.16 8.47
N GLY A 354 35.17 -7.87 8.94
CA GLY A 354 36.49 -7.93 8.29
C GLY A 354 37.45 -6.78 8.62
N LYS A 355 37.13 -5.87 9.55
CA LYS A 355 38.15 -5.09 10.24
C LYS A 355 38.63 -5.89 11.45
N GLU A 356 39.88 -6.35 11.44
CA GLU A 356 40.54 -6.81 12.67
C GLU A 356 40.54 -5.65 13.68
N ALA A 357 40.20 -5.98 14.93
CA ALA A 357 40.10 -5.04 16.05
C ALA A 357 41.44 -4.36 16.39
#